data_AF-A0A1H8QTB2-F1
#
_entry.id   AF-A0A1H8QTB2-F1
#
_cell.length_a   1.000
_cell.length_b   1.000
_cell.length_c   1.000
_cell.angle_alpha   90.00
_cell.angle_beta   90.00
_cell.angle_gamma   90.00
#
_symmetry.space_group_name_H-M   'P 1'
#
loop_
_entity.id
_entity.type
_entity.pdbx_description
1 polymer ?
#
loop_
_entity_poly.entity_id
_entity_poly.type
_entity_poly.pdbx_seq_one_letter_code
_entity_poly.pdbx_strand_id
1 'polypeptide(L)' 'MLDKLGTTGLFGVVLLLVGIAVVAVRAPVVAAGITLSLAGLGLIAKGLVGNVMAMFGMA' A
#
# COMPACT_ATOMS: atom_id res chain seq x y z
N MET A 1 1.59 -0.34 12.41
CA MET A 1 0.12 -0.15 12.24
C MET A 1 -0.57 -1.41 11.69
N LEU A 2 0.12 -2.55 11.54
CA LEU A 2 -0.50 -3.77 11.02
C LEU A 2 -1.69 -4.21 11.89
N ASP A 3 -1.64 -3.93 13.19
CA ASP A 3 -2.73 -4.17 14.14
C ASP A 3 -3.95 -3.25 13.93
N LYS A 4 -3.80 -2.14 13.20
CA LYS A 4 -4.87 -1.19 12.84
C LYS A 4 -5.40 -1.37 11.41
N LEU A 5 -4.83 -2.28 10.63
CA LEU A 5 -5.31 -2.55 9.25
C LEU A 5 -6.67 -3.27 9.25
N GLY A 6 -7.06 -3.89 10.36
CA GLY A 6 -8.18 -4.82 10.42
C GLY A 6 -7.93 -6.07 9.58
N THR A 7 -8.85 -7.02 9.62
CA THR A 7 -8.75 -8.27 8.84
C THR A 7 -8.69 -8.00 7.34
N THR A 8 -9.47 -7.03 6.85
CA THR A 8 -9.50 -6.64 5.43
C THR A 8 -8.20 -6.01 4.96
N GLY A 9 -7.59 -5.12 5.74
CA GLY A 9 -6.31 -4.51 5.36
C GLY A 9 -5.18 -5.52 5.34
N LEU A 10 -5.14 -6.45 6.30
CA LEU A 10 -4.15 -7.52 6.33
C LEU A 10 -4.29 -8.42 5.09
N PHE A 11 -5.51 -8.82 4.73
CA PHE A 11 -5.78 -9.57 3.50
C PHE A 11 -5.31 -8.81 2.25
N GLY A 12 -5.55 -7.50 2.20
CA GLY A 12 -5.06 -6.65 1.11
C GLY A 12 -3.55 -6.66 0.98
N VAL A 13 -2.81 -6.58 2.10
CA VAL A 13 -1.34 -6.66 2.10
C VAL A 13 -0.85 -8.01 1.61
N VAL A 14 -1.47 -9.11 2.07
CA VAL A 14 -1.12 -10.46 1.61
C VAL A 14 -1.35 -10.59 0.10
N LEU A 15 -2.50 -10.13 -0.40
CA LEU A 15 -2.82 -10.20 -1.82
C LEU A 15 -1.84 -9.38 -2.67
N LEU A 16 -1.45 -8.20 -2.17
CA LEU A 16 -0.47 -7.33 -2.81
C LEU A 16 0.90 -8.03 -2.90
N LEU A 17 1.37 -8.64 -1.80
CA LEU A 17 2.64 -9.38 -1.78
C LEU A 17 2.62 -10.60 -2.71
N VAL A 18 1.52 -11.35 -2.73
CA VAL A 18 1.34 -12.48 -3.65
C VAL A 18 1.38 -12.02 -5.10
N GLY A 19 0.67 -10.94 -5.45
CA GLY A 19 0.69 -10.38 -6.80
C GLY A 19 2.08 -9.97 -7.24
N ILE A 20 2.84 -9.27 -6.39
CA ILE A 20 4.23 -8.90 -6.66
C ILE A 20 5.10 -10.15 -6.84
N ALA A 21 4.96 -11.16 -5.98
CA ALA A 21 5.74 -12.38 -6.05
C ALA A 21 5.50 -13.13 -7.37
N VAL A 22 4.25 -13.20 -7.85
CA VAL A 22 3.93 -13.82 -9.16
C VAL A 22 4.63 -13.09 -10.30
N VAL A 23 4.62 -11.75 -10.30
CA VAL A 23 5.30 -10.96 -11.34
C VAL A 23 6.82 -11.11 -11.25
N ALA A 24 7.37 -11.13 -10.03
CA ALA A 24 8.81 -11.18 -9.78
C ALA A 24 9.47 -12.46 -10.32
N VAL A 25 8.75 -13.58 -10.36
CA VAL A 25 9.26 -14.86 -10.91
C VAL A 25 9.59 -14.76 -12.40
N ARG A 26 8.86 -13.93 -13.16
CA ARG A 26 9.04 -13.81 -14.63
C ARG A 26 9.75 -12.52 -15.03
N ALA A 27 9.53 -11.44 -14.29
CA ALA A 27 10.02 -10.12 -14.65
C ALA A 27 10.36 -9.31 -13.38
N PRO A 28 11.53 -9.55 -12.77
CA PRO A 28 11.91 -8.90 -11.51
C PRO A 28 12.01 -7.38 -11.64
N VAL A 29 12.47 -6.87 -12.79
CA VAL A 29 12.54 -5.42 -13.06
C VAL A 29 11.15 -4.79 -13.11
N VAL A 30 10.18 -5.47 -13.73
CA VAL A 30 8.78 -4.99 -13.80
C VAL A 30 8.14 -5.04 -12.42
N ALA A 31 8.37 -6.11 -11.66
CA ALA A 31 7.90 -6.24 -10.28
C ALA A 31 8.44 -5.09 -9.41
N ALA A 32 9.72 -4.77 -9.53
CA ALA A 32 10.32 -3.63 -8.82
C ALA A 32 9.62 -2.31 -9.17
N GLY A 33 9.40 -2.05 -10.46
CA GLY A 33 8.67 -0.86 -10.92
C GLY A 33 7.26 -0.76 -10.32
N ILE A 34 6.48 -1.85 -10.38
CA ILE A 34 5.12 -1.91 -9.81
C ILE A 34 5.15 -1.68 -8.30
N THR A 35 6.09 -2.32 -7.58
CA THR A 35 6.20 -2.19 -6.12
C THR A 35 6.51 -0.74 -5.73
N LEU A 36 7.36 -0.07 -6.50
CA LEU A 36 7.73 1.33 -6.28
C LEU A 36 6.54 2.26 -6.57
N SER A 37 5.77 2.01 -7.63
CA SER A 37 4.52 2.73 -7.90
C SER A 37 3.49 2.55 -6.78
N LEU A 38 3.30 1.32 -6.28
CA LEU A 38 2.39 1.02 -5.17
C LEU A 38 2.83 1.69 -3.87
N ALA A 39 4.14 1.73 -3.59
CA ALA A 39 4.68 2.47 -2.46
C ALA A 39 4.37 3.97 -2.57
N GLY A 40 4.56 4.56 -3.75
CA GLY A 40 4.19 5.95 -4.04
C GLY A 40 2.71 6.23 -3.79
N LEU A 41 1.82 5.35 -4.28
CA LEU A 41 0.37 5.43 -4.01
C LEU A 41 0.07 5.38 -2.51
N GLY A 42 0.74 4.50 -1.76
CA GLY A 42 0.60 4.43 -0.31
C GLY A 42 1.00 5.73 0.41
N LEU A 43 2.07 6.39 -0.06
CA LEU A 43 2.48 7.69 0.48
C LEU A 43 1.45 8.78 0.17
N ILE A 44 0.92 8.82 -1.06
CA ILE A 44 -0.14 9.76 -1.46
C ILE A 44 -1.39 9.54 -0.60
N ALA A 45 -1.83 8.30 -0.44
CA ALA A 45 -2.99 7.95 0.38
C ALA A 45 -2.80 8.37 1.84
N LYS A 46 -1.61 8.12 2.42
CA LYS A 46 -1.28 8.57 3.79
C LYS A 46 -1.37 10.08 3.92
N GLY A 47 -0.80 10.83 2.96
CA GLY A 47 -0.88 12.30 2.95
C GLY A 47 -2.32 12.80 2.83
N LEU A 48 -3.11 12.18 1.96
CA LEU A 48 -4.51 12.52 1.77
C LEU A 48 -5.33 12.29 3.06
N VAL A 49 -5.20 11.11 3.68
CA VAL A 49 -5.89 10.81 4.94
C VAL A 49 -5.47 11.78 6.05
N GLY A 50 -4.17 12.08 6.16
CA GLY A 50 -3.67 13.06 7.13
C GLY A 50 -4.29 14.44 6.94
N ASN A 51 -4.34 14.94 5.69
CA ASN A 51 -4.97 16.22 5.37
C ASN A 51 -6.47 16.21 5.68
N VAL A 52 -7.18 15.14 5.33
CA VAL A 52 -8.61 15.00 5.62
C VAL A 52 -8.86 15.02 7.14
N MET A 53 -8.07 14.27 7.92
CA MET A 53 -8.21 14.28 9.38
C MET A 53 -7.91 15.67 9.96
N ALA A 54 -6.92 16.39 9.44
CA ALA A 54 -6.63 17.76 9.84
C ALA A 54 -7.78 18.73 9.53
N MET A 55 -8.44 18.59 8.37
CA MET A 55 -9.63 19.39 8.02
C MET A 55 -10.80 19.18 8.99
N PHE A 56 -10.91 17.98 9.56
CA PHE A 56 -11.92 17.65 10.58
C PHE A 56 -11.48 17.98 12.01
N GLY A 57 -10.34 18.64 12.22
CA GLY A 57 -9.82 18.99 13.55
C GLY A 57 -9.33 17.77 14.35
N MET A 58 -9.07 16.64 13.68
CA MET A 58 -8.62 15.38 14.28
C MET A 58 -7.09 15.18 14.19
N ALA A 59 -6.33 16.22 13.85
CA ALA A 59 -4.87 16.19 13.73
C ALA A 59 -4.18 16.72 14.99
#